data_AF-A0A0N0YHD5-F1
#
_entry.id   AF-A0A0N0YHD5-F1
#
_cell.length_a   1.000
_cell.length_b   1.000
_cell.length_c   1.000
_cell.angle_alpha   90.00
_cell.angle_beta   90.00
_cell.angle_gamma   90.00
#
_symmetry.space_group_name_H-M   'P 1'
#
loop_
_entity.id
_entity.type
_entity.pdbx_description
1 polymer ?
#
loop_
_entity_poly.entity_id
_entity_poly.type
_entity_poly.pdbx_seq_one_letter_code
_entity_poly.pdbx_strand_id
1 'polypeptide(L)'
;MHVPPTHHAPPTPRHRRSKALGFAALAVSLLMAFPTAQSAFGEETEAVPGGGDLGPNVLVFDPSTPDIQGKVDEIFKKQESAQFGSDRYALMFKPGTYDDINAQIGFYTSIAGLGLKPDDTTFNGDVTVDAGWFNGNATQNFWRSAENLALNPVNGTNRWAVSQAAPFRRMHVKGGLNLAPDGYGWASGGYIADSKIDGQVGPYSQQQWYTRDSTIGSWGNGVWNMTFSGVEGAPAQSFPEPPYTTLDTTPVSREKPFLHLDGNDYKVFVPAKRTDARGVSWNGTPQGESIPLDQFYVVKPGATAQTINAAVDQGLHLLFTPGVYHLDEPIEINRADTVALGLGLATIIPDNGVTAIKVGDVDGVKLAGLLVDAGPVNSETLIEVGPDGASGDHSANPTSLQDVFVRIGGAGPGKATTSIVVNSDDTIIDHTWVWRADHGEGVGWETNRADYGVHVKGDDVLATGLFVEHFNKYDVQWSGENGRTIFFQNE
;
A
#
# COMPACT_ATOMS: atom_id res chain seq x y z
N MET A 1 -43.53 1.37 68.13
CA MET A 1 -43.09 2.74 68.48
C MET A 1 -43.24 3.65 67.26
N HIS A 2 -43.10 4.97 67.43
CA HIS A 2 -43.42 6.08 66.51
C HIS A 2 -43.30 5.81 64.98
N VAL A 3 -44.25 6.19 64.10
CA VAL A 3 -45.03 7.45 63.85
C VAL A 3 -44.29 8.40 62.86
N PRO A 4 -44.98 9.00 61.85
CA PRO A 4 -44.42 9.39 60.54
C PRO A 4 -44.24 10.92 60.38
N PRO A 5 -43.97 11.46 59.16
CA PRO A 5 -45.03 12.16 58.36
C PRO A 5 -44.84 12.06 56.81
N THR A 6 -45.69 12.49 55.85
CA THR A 6 -47.15 12.82 55.73
C THR A 6 -47.59 12.81 54.23
N HIS A 7 -48.89 12.92 53.96
CA HIS A 7 -49.55 13.13 52.64
C HIS A 7 -49.28 14.53 52.01
N HIS A 8 -49.51 14.81 50.70
CA HIS A 8 -50.84 14.94 50.06
C HIS A 8 -50.85 14.98 48.52
N ALA A 9 -52.03 14.71 47.94
CA ALA A 9 -52.32 14.58 46.50
C ALA A 9 -53.15 15.78 45.95
N PRO A 10 -53.40 15.90 44.63
CA PRO A 10 -53.64 17.17 43.94
C PRO A 10 -55.13 17.56 43.74
N PRO A 11 -55.40 18.68 43.06
CA PRO A 11 -56.40 18.64 41.99
C PRO A 11 -56.00 19.35 40.67
N THR A 12 -56.77 19.05 39.62
CA THR A 12 -56.54 19.42 38.21
C THR A 12 -57.41 20.64 37.77
N PRO A 13 -57.81 20.87 36.49
CA PRO A 13 -57.41 22.06 35.75
C PRO A 13 -58.56 23.06 35.47
N ARG A 14 -58.25 24.21 34.85
CA ARG A 14 -59.27 25.11 34.28
C ARG A 14 -58.92 25.61 32.87
N HIS A 15 -59.77 25.26 31.91
CA HIS A 15 -59.84 25.91 30.60
C HIS A 15 -60.39 27.35 30.72
N ARG A 16 -59.95 28.24 29.81
CA ARG A 16 -60.84 29.23 29.18
C ARG A 16 -60.34 29.64 27.79
N ARG A 17 -61.20 29.48 26.78
CA ARG A 17 -61.09 30.14 25.47
C ARG A 17 -61.67 31.57 25.59
N SER A 18 -61.15 32.55 24.84
CA SER A 18 -61.98 33.31 23.88
C SER A 18 -61.29 34.49 23.18
N LYS A 19 -61.29 34.41 21.84
CA LYS A 19 -61.57 35.48 20.86
C LYS A 19 -60.56 36.62 20.62
N ALA A 20 -60.63 37.13 19.39
CA ALA A 20 -59.70 38.06 18.74
C ALA A 20 -60.33 39.45 18.53
N LEU A 21 -59.48 40.44 18.23
CA LEU A 21 -59.63 41.61 17.36
C LEU A 21 -58.18 42.20 17.26
N GLY A 22 -57.68 42.78 16.16
CA GLY A 22 -58.34 43.21 14.93
C GLY A 22 -58.25 44.72 14.75
N PHE A 23 -57.07 45.27 14.42
CA PHE A 23 -56.91 46.66 13.94
C PHE A 23 -55.75 46.77 12.94
N ALA A 24 -55.98 47.50 11.85
CA ALA A 24 -54.99 47.84 10.85
C ALA A 24 -54.61 49.33 10.97
N ALA A 25 -53.37 49.67 10.59
CA ALA A 25 -52.94 51.04 10.38
C ALA A 25 -52.01 51.12 9.16
N LEU A 26 -52.30 52.05 8.25
CA LEU A 26 -51.49 52.34 7.07
C LEU A 26 -50.23 53.13 7.44
N ALA A 27 -49.11 52.83 6.78
CA ALA A 27 -48.01 53.78 6.60
C ALA A 27 -47.38 53.57 5.21
N VAL A 28 -47.24 54.65 4.44
CA VAL A 28 -46.68 54.66 3.09
C VAL A 28 -45.21 55.08 3.15
N SER A 29 -44.31 54.26 2.60
CA SER A 29 -42.89 54.61 2.42
C SER A 29 -42.30 53.98 1.15
N LEU A 30 -41.85 54.85 0.24
CA LEU A 30 -40.88 54.70 -0.87
C LEU A 30 -40.56 53.29 -1.40
N LEU A 31 -40.86 53.06 -2.70
CA LEU A 31 -40.02 52.18 -3.52
C LEU A 31 -38.63 52.82 -3.68
N MET A 32 -37.61 52.25 -3.06
CA MET A 32 -36.26 52.28 -3.63
C MET A 32 -36.04 50.99 -4.41
N ALA A 33 -35.69 51.11 -5.69
CA ALA A 33 -35.22 49.99 -6.47
C ALA A 33 -33.82 49.60 -5.98
N PHE A 34 -33.75 48.63 -5.08
CA PHE A 34 -32.50 47.91 -4.84
C PHE A 34 -32.18 47.11 -6.11
N PRO A 35 -30.98 47.23 -6.69
CA PRO A 35 -30.52 46.22 -7.61
C PRO A 35 -30.41 44.93 -6.79
N THR A 36 -31.22 43.94 -7.14
CA THR A 36 -30.96 42.56 -6.72
C THR A 36 -29.66 42.14 -7.39
N ALA A 37 -28.54 42.36 -6.68
CA ALA A 37 -27.31 41.70 -6.99
C ALA A 37 -27.59 40.20 -6.88
N GLN A 38 -27.76 39.54 -8.03
CA GLN A 38 -27.59 38.10 -8.09
C GLN A 38 -26.19 37.83 -7.56
N SER A 39 -26.10 37.16 -6.41
CA SER A 39 -24.83 36.66 -5.91
C SER A 39 -24.36 35.56 -6.85
N ALA A 40 -23.66 35.97 -7.90
CA ALA A 40 -22.86 35.08 -8.73
C ALA A 40 -21.63 34.61 -7.92
N PHE A 41 -21.91 33.79 -6.91
CA PHE A 41 -20.94 32.93 -6.23
C PHE A 41 -21.24 31.49 -6.65
N GLY A 42 -21.14 31.26 -7.95
CA GLY A 42 -20.55 30.03 -8.44
C GLY A 42 -19.13 30.38 -8.82
N GLU A 43 -18.16 30.16 -7.92
CA GLU A 43 -16.87 29.71 -8.42
C GLU A 43 -17.16 28.36 -9.08
N GLU A 44 -16.98 28.30 -10.40
CA GLU A 44 -16.85 27.01 -11.06
C GLU A 44 -15.58 26.39 -10.48
N THR A 45 -15.75 25.48 -9.53
CA THR A 45 -14.65 24.67 -9.00
C THR A 45 -14.06 23.92 -10.18
N GLU A 46 -12.89 24.33 -10.62
CA GLU A 46 -12.23 23.79 -11.81
C GLU A 46 -12.09 22.28 -11.66
N ALA A 47 -12.59 21.52 -12.64
CA ALA A 47 -12.56 20.07 -12.59
C ALA A 47 -11.11 19.59 -12.51
N VAL A 48 -10.84 18.63 -11.62
CA VAL A 48 -9.49 18.10 -11.45
C VAL A 48 -9.13 17.32 -12.72
N PRO A 49 -8.06 17.69 -13.44
CA PRO A 49 -7.72 17.01 -14.68
C PRO A 49 -7.13 15.62 -14.39
N GLY A 50 -7.58 14.63 -15.15
CA GLY A 50 -6.93 13.33 -15.20
C GLY A 50 -5.74 13.31 -16.17
N GLY A 51 -4.77 12.45 -15.91
CA GLY A 51 -3.59 12.23 -16.72
C GLY A 51 -2.51 13.31 -16.62
N GLY A 52 -1.66 13.35 -17.64
CA GLY A 52 -0.51 14.26 -17.74
C GLY A 52 0.85 13.58 -17.54
N ASP A 53 1.90 14.40 -17.48
CA ASP A 53 3.27 13.98 -17.17
C ASP A 53 3.36 13.30 -15.78
N LEU A 54 4.29 12.37 -15.58
CA LEU A 54 4.46 11.61 -14.32
C LEU A 54 5.42 12.26 -13.31
N GLY A 55 5.95 13.44 -13.61
CA GLY A 55 6.84 14.20 -12.74
C GLY A 55 8.31 13.78 -12.84
N PRO A 56 9.24 14.60 -12.30
CA PRO A 56 10.68 14.43 -12.52
C PRO A 56 11.28 13.18 -11.87
N ASN A 57 10.55 12.57 -10.92
CA ASN A 57 11.03 11.43 -10.13
C ASN A 57 10.65 10.07 -10.75
N VAL A 58 9.89 10.07 -11.85
CA VAL A 58 9.65 8.87 -12.69
C VAL A 58 10.61 8.92 -13.87
N LEU A 59 11.72 8.20 -13.78
CA LEU A 59 12.71 8.09 -14.83
C LEU A 59 12.28 6.97 -15.79
N VAL A 60 11.89 7.34 -17.01
CA VAL A 60 11.41 6.42 -18.04
C VAL A 60 12.51 6.17 -19.07
N PHE A 61 12.89 4.90 -19.24
CA PHE A 61 13.91 4.44 -20.17
C PHE A 61 13.28 3.59 -21.27
N ASP A 62 13.83 3.69 -22.48
CA ASP A 62 13.60 2.74 -23.57
C ASP A 62 14.93 2.15 -24.07
N PRO A 63 14.94 1.06 -24.86
CA PRO A 63 16.19 0.40 -25.28
C PRO A 63 17.16 1.28 -26.09
N SER A 64 16.71 2.45 -26.57
CA SER A 64 17.55 3.42 -27.30
C SER A 64 18.04 4.58 -26.45
N THR A 65 17.60 4.66 -25.19
CA THR A 65 17.97 5.73 -24.26
C THR A 65 19.47 5.65 -23.96
N PRO A 66 20.25 6.74 -24.12
CA PRO A 66 21.68 6.70 -23.85
C PRO A 66 21.96 6.68 -22.34
N ASP A 67 23.06 6.02 -21.96
CA ASP A 67 23.61 6.03 -20.59
C ASP A 67 22.63 5.59 -19.48
N ILE A 68 21.80 4.57 -19.77
CA ILE A 68 20.87 3.98 -18.80
C ILE A 68 21.61 3.53 -17.54
N GLN A 69 22.71 2.77 -17.67
CA GLN A 69 23.49 2.32 -16.53
C GLN A 69 24.02 3.50 -15.70
N GLY A 70 24.59 4.54 -16.33
CA GLY A 70 25.08 5.72 -15.62
C GLY A 70 23.99 6.47 -14.86
N LYS A 71 22.77 6.51 -15.40
CA LYS A 71 21.59 7.08 -14.72
C LYS A 71 21.09 6.23 -13.56
N VAL A 72 21.02 4.92 -13.72
CA VAL A 72 20.65 3.99 -12.63
C VAL A 72 21.69 4.03 -11.51
N ASP A 73 22.97 4.04 -11.86
CA ASP A 73 24.11 4.24 -10.95
C ASP A 73 24.03 5.57 -10.17
N GLU A 74 23.61 6.66 -10.81
CA GLU A 74 23.45 7.97 -10.18
C GLU A 74 22.38 7.93 -9.09
N ILE A 75 21.25 7.27 -9.36
CA ILE A 75 20.17 7.08 -8.38
C ILE A 75 20.62 6.14 -7.25
N PHE A 76 21.26 5.02 -7.58
CA PHE A 76 21.79 4.09 -6.57
C PHE A 76 22.75 4.80 -5.61
N LYS A 77 23.72 5.57 -6.10
CA LYS A 77 24.70 6.29 -5.26
C LYS A 77 24.07 7.34 -4.33
N LYS A 78 22.89 7.88 -4.69
CA LYS A 78 22.09 8.75 -3.79
C LYS A 78 21.35 7.92 -2.75
N GLN A 79 20.74 6.81 -3.18
CA GLN A 79 19.77 6.06 -2.39
C GLN A 79 20.34 4.89 -1.58
N GLU A 80 21.57 4.44 -1.83
CA GLU A 80 22.16 3.24 -1.22
C GLU A 80 22.08 3.26 0.32
N SER A 81 22.51 4.37 0.93
CA SER A 81 22.50 4.57 2.39
C SER A 81 21.46 5.58 2.86
N ALA A 82 20.53 6.02 1.99
CA ALA A 82 19.57 7.08 2.30
C ALA A 82 18.34 6.58 3.07
N GLN A 83 18.56 5.76 4.11
CA GLN A 83 17.52 5.01 4.83
C GLN A 83 16.34 5.89 5.28
N PHE A 84 16.58 7.09 5.80
CA PHE A 84 15.53 8.02 6.23
C PHE A 84 15.45 9.30 5.37
N GLY A 85 15.95 9.25 4.13
CA GLY A 85 15.88 10.36 3.19
C GLY A 85 14.46 10.64 2.67
N SER A 86 14.25 11.85 2.14
CA SER A 86 13.01 12.28 1.49
C SER A 86 12.95 11.93 0.00
N ASP A 87 14.08 11.64 -0.63
CA ASP A 87 14.16 11.33 -2.06
C ASP A 87 13.43 10.01 -2.37
N ARG A 88 12.70 10.01 -3.49
CA ARG A 88 11.85 8.92 -3.99
C ARG A 88 12.05 8.79 -5.48
N TYR A 89 12.19 7.57 -6.01
CA TYR A 89 12.42 7.35 -7.43
C TYR A 89 11.67 6.13 -7.96
N ALA A 90 11.13 6.26 -9.18
CA ALA A 90 10.64 5.14 -9.96
C ALA A 90 11.44 5.03 -11.27
N LEU A 91 12.04 3.85 -11.50
CA LEU A 91 12.80 3.52 -12.68
C LEU A 91 11.92 2.63 -13.58
N MET A 92 11.37 3.21 -14.64
CA MET A 92 10.36 2.59 -15.49
C MET A 92 10.94 2.25 -16.86
N PHE A 93 10.81 1.01 -17.30
CA PHE A 93 11.44 0.51 -18.51
C PHE A 93 10.38 0.13 -19.54
N LYS A 94 10.39 0.78 -20.71
CA LYS A 94 9.49 0.45 -21.82
C LYS A 94 9.72 -0.99 -22.32
N PRO A 95 8.71 -1.62 -22.96
CA PRO A 95 8.88 -2.91 -23.62
C PRO A 95 10.09 -2.95 -24.56
N GLY A 96 10.85 -4.03 -24.50
CA GLY A 96 12.11 -4.22 -25.23
C GLY A 96 13.13 -5.05 -24.46
N THR A 97 14.35 -5.06 -24.98
CA THR A 97 15.51 -5.74 -24.37
C THR A 97 16.57 -4.73 -23.99
N TYR A 98 17.16 -4.88 -22.80
CA TYR A 98 18.21 -4.03 -22.27
C TYR A 98 19.43 -4.91 -21.96
N ASP A 99 20.55 -4.65 -22.64
CA ASP A 99 21.81 -5.37 -22.48
C ASP A 99 22.75 -4.63 -21.51
N ASP A 100 23.72 -5.36 -20.95
CA ASP A 100 24.82 -4.84 -20.12
C ASP A 100 24.37 -4.02 -18.89
N ILE A 101 23.20 -4.35 -18.32
CA ILE A 101 22.60 -3.64 -17.18
C ILE A 101 22.75 -4.40 -15.85
N ASN A 102 23.22 -3.72 -14.81
CA ASN A 102 23.11 -4.17 -13.42
C ASN A 102 22.48 -3.04 -12.60
N ALA A 103 21.17 -3.12 -12.43
CA ALA A 103 20.40 -2.12 -11.71
C ALA A 103 20.46 -2.40 -10.21
N GLN A 104 21.43 -1.80 -9.52
CA GLN A 104 21.49 -1.83 -8.05
C GLN A 104 20.40 -0.91 -7.46
N ILE A 105 19.57 -1.45 -6.56
CA ILE A 105 18.38 -0.77 -6.05
C ILE A 105 18.59 -0.35 -4.58
N GLY A 106 18.70 0.96 -4.36
CA GLY A 106 18.82 1.58 -3.04
C GLY A 106 17.46 1.75 -2.33
N PHE A 107 17.44 2.53 -1.25
CA PHE A 107 16.20 2.90 -0.56
C PHE A 107 15.25 3.71 -1.47
N TYR A 108 13.95 3.61 -1.19
CA TYR A 108 12.84 4.29 -1.88
C TYR A 108 12.92 4.31 -3.40
N THR A 109 13.36 3.20 -3.97
CA THR A 109 13.52 3.02 -5.41
C THR A 109 12.65 1.85 -5.85
N SER A 110 11.66 2.11 -6.70
CA SER A 110 10.92 1.05 -7.41
C SER A 110 11.48 0.90 -8.81
N ILE A 111 11.75 -0.31 -9.27
CA ILE A 111 12.11 -0.61 -10.66
C ILE A 111 11.07 -1.51 -11.30
N ALA A 112 10.56 -1.14 -12.47
CA ALA A 112 9.52 -1.93 -13.14
C ALA A 112 9.54 -1.85 -14.67
N GLY A 113 9.03 -2.90 -15.30
CA GLY A 113 8.75 -2.96 -16.73
C GLY A 113 7.34 -2.45 -17.05
N LEU A 114 7.21 -1.72 -18.15
CA LEU A 114 5.96 -1.14 -18.66
C LEU A 114 5.26 -2.03 -19.70
N GLY A 115 5.61 -3.32 -19.75
CA GLY A 115 4.89 -4.33 -20.54
C GLY A 115 3.58 -4.76 -19.88
N LEU A 116 2.78 -5.58 -20.58
CA LEU A 116 1.64 -6.24 -19.94
C LEU A 116 2.10 -7.55 -19.25
N LYS A 117 3.23 -8.11 -19.68
CA LYS A 117 3.89 -9.30 -19.11
C LYS A 117 5.36 -9.00 -18.78
N PRO A 118 5.98 -9.73 -17.83
CA PRO A 118 7.39 -9.56 -17.53
C PRO A 118 8.31 -9.75 -18.75
N ASP A 119 8.04 -10.74 -19.61
CA ASP A 119 8.86 -10.99 -20.81
C ASP A 119 8.84 -9.88 -21.84
N ASP A 120 7.85 -8.98 -21.83
CA ASP A 120 7.80 -7.83 -22.73
C ASP A 120 8.94 -6.84 -22.44
N THR A 121 9.50 -6.85 -21.21
CA THR A 121 10.64 -6.01 -20.78
C THR A 121 11.74 -6.91 -20.20
N THR A 122 12.70 -7.33 -21.04
CA THR A 122 13.78 -8.26 -20.65
C THR A 122 15.10 -7.54 -20.41
N PHE A 123 15.76 -7.79 -19.29
CA PHE A 123 17.15 -7.42 -19.05
C PHE A 123 18.08 -8.62 -19.30
N ASN A 124 19.10 -8.46 -20.13
CA ASN A 124 20.28 -9.32 -20.16
C ASN A 124 21.28 -8.75 -19.16
N GLY A 125 21.07 -9.10 -17.90
CA GLY A 125 21.50 -8.30 -16.77
C GLY A 125 20.71 -8.60 -15.50
N ASP A 126 20.97 -7.80 -14.47
CA ASP A 126 20.56 -8.05 -13.10
C ASP A 126 19.76 -6.86 -12.51
N VAL A 127 18.86 -7.16 -11.59
CA VAL A 127 18.19 -6.19 -10.71
C VAL A 127 18.55 -6.56 -9.28
N THR A 128 19.53 -5.82 -8.74
CA THR A 128 20.34 -6.26 -7.62
C THR A 128 20.00 -5.50 -6.34
N VAL A 129 19.89 -6.23 -5.23
CA VAL A 129 20.08 -5.67 -3.88
C VAL A 129 21.15 -6.48 -3.18
N ASP A 130 22.09 -5.79 -2.55
CA ASP A 130 23.12 -6.36 -1.68
C ASP A 130 23.30 -5.45 -0.44
N ALA A 131 24.16 -5.84 0.49
CA ALA A 131 24.32 -5.17 1.79
C ALA A 131 25.69 -4.46 1.97
N GLY A 132 26.31 -4.01 0.89
CA GLY A 132 27.62 -3.34 0.92
C GLY A 132 27.67 -2.15 1.90
N TRP A 133 26.66 -1.28 1.84
CA TRP A 133 26.51 -0.12 2.71
C TRP A 133 26.51 -0.43 4.22
N PHE A 134 26.10 -1.64 4.61
CA PHE A 134 26.02 -2.09 6.00
C PHE A 134 26.87 -3.36 6.25
N ASN A 135 28.02 -3.45 5.57
CA ASN A 135 29.05 -4.49 5.79
C ASN A 135 28.55 -5.94 5.64
N GLY A 136 27.65 -6.19 4.69
CA GLY A 136 27.08 -7.52 4.44
C GLY A 136 25.86 -7.84 5.31
N ASN A 137 25.43 -6.95 6.21
CA ASN A 137 24.19 -7.12 6.96
C ASN A 137 22.99 -6.54 6.18
N ALA A 138 22.08 -7.41 5.71
CA ALA A 138 20.89 -7.01 4.96
C ALA A 138 19.66 -6.68 5.84
N THR A 139 19.75 -6.75 7.18
CA THR A 139 18.59 -6.53 8.08
C THR A 139 17.94 -5.15 7.96
N GLN A 140 18.55 -4.20 7.25
CA GLN A 140 18.00 -2.85 7.00
C GLN A 140 17.73 -2.56 5.51
N ASN A 141 17.76 -3.56 4.63
CA ASN A 141 17.48 -3.40 3.20
C ASN A 141 15.97 -3.30 2.91
N PHE A 142 15.36 -2.20 3.35
CA PHE A 142 13.92 -1.91 3.28
C PHE A 142 13.50 -1.07 2.05
N TRP A 143 12.19 -0.86 1.93
CA TRP A 143 11.52 0.19 1.14
C TRP A 143 12.02 0.31 -0.30
N ARG A 144 11.92 -0.77 -1.08
CA ARG A 144 12.29 -0.82 -2.51
C ARG A 144 11.46 -1.87 -3.22
N SER A 145 11.35 -1.87 -4.54
CA SER A 145 10.54 -2.89 -5.23
C SER A 145 11.02 -3.23 -6.62
N ALA A 146 10.77 -4.46 -7.04
CA ALA A 146 10.97 -4.93 -8.42
C ALA A 146 9.66 -5.54 -8.96
N GLU A 147 9.21 -5.07 -10.12
CA GLU A 147 7.92 -5.50 -10.70
C GLU A 147 7.94 -5.68 -12.23
N ASN A 148 7.27 -6.73 -12.73
CA ASN A 148 6.92 -6.87 -14.15
C ASN A 148 8.13 -6.82 -15.13
N LEU A 149 9.24 -7.48 -14.77
CA LEU A 149 10.46 -7.60 -15.58
C LEU A 149 10.85 -9.07 -15.77
N ALA A 150 11.44 -9.37 -16.93
CA ALA A 150 12.19 -10.62 -17.12
C ALA A 150 13.70 -10.36 -16.99
N LEU A 151 14.39 -11.20 -16.22
CA LEU A 151 15.82 -11.09 -15.97
C LEU A 151 16.54 -12.31 -16.54
N ASN A 152 17.63 -12.08 -17.25
CA ASN A 152 18.60 -13.08 -17.70
C ASN A 152 19.95 -12.74 -17.02
N PRO A 153 20.17 -13.18 -15.77
CA PRO A 153 21.25 -12.68 -14.92
C PRO A 153 22.63 -13.05 -15.45
N VAL A 154 23.62 -12.16 -15.35
CA VAL A 154 24.92 -12.31 -16.06
C VAL A 154 25.72 -13.55 -15.67
N ASN A 155 25.51 -14.06 -14.46
CA ASN A 155 26.13 -15.29 -13.93
C ASN A 155 25.14 -16.47 -13.80
N GLY A 156 23.89 -16.29 -14.26
CA GLY A 156 22.79 -17.24 -14.11
C GLY A 156 22.04 -17.19 -12.77
N THR A 157 22.34 -16.25 -11.86
CA THR A 157 21.62 -16.05 -10.58
C THR A 157 21.54 -14.57 -10.19
N ASN A 158 20.33 -14.00 -10.17
CA ASN A 158 20.09 -12.65 -9.67
C ASN A 158 20.19 -12.60 -8.14
N ARG A 159 20.62 -11.48 -7.54
CA ARG A 159 20.64 -11.29 -6.08
C ARG A 159 19.61 -10.24 -5.62
N TRP A 160 18.68 -10.63 -4.75
CA TRP A 160 17.69 -9.75 -4.11
C TRP A 160 17.81 -9.86 -2.58
N ALA A 161 18.92 -9.36 -2.03
CA ALA A 161 19.26 -9.48 -0.61
C ALA A 161 18.54 -8.43 0.25
N VAL A 162 17.25 -8.63 0.46
CA VAL A 162 16.35 -7.66 1.12
C VAL A 162 15.89 -8.11 2.50
N SER A 163 15.26 -7.19 3.24
CA SER A 163 14.43 -7.52 4.41
C SER A 163 12.97 -7.13 4.17
N GLN A 164 12.24 -6.59 5.15
CA GLN A 164 10.83 -6.23 5.05
C GLN A 164 10.56 -5.08 4.04
N ALA A 165 9.31 -4.95 3.59
CA ALA A 165 8.84 -3.95 2.62
C ALA A 165 9.67 -3.86 1.32
N ALA A 166 10.06 -5.02 0.79
CA ALA A 166 10.87 -5.14 -0.41
C ALA A 166 10.31 -6.13 -1.45
N PRO A 167 9.08 -5.88 -1.97
CA PRO A 167 8.37 -6.84 -2.81
C PRO A 167 9.08 -7.14 -4.13
N PHE A 168 9.03 -8.42 -4.51
CA PHE A 168 9.46 -8.93 -5.80
C PHE A 168 8.23 -9.56 -6.50
N ARG A 169 7.54 -8.79 -7.34
CA ARG A 169 6.24 -9.15 -7.92
C ARG A 169 6.30 -9.33 -9.43
N ARG A 170 5.57 -10.31 -9.96
CA ARG A 170 5.39 -10.43 -11.43
C ARG A 170 6.72 -10.52 -12.19
N MET A 171 7.72 -11.19 -11.63
CA MET A 171 9.07 -11.27 -12.21
C MET A 171 9.27 -12.59 -12.96
N HIS A 172 10.08 -12.58 -14.03
CA HIS A 172 10.51 -13.81 -14.72
C HIS A 172 12.04 -13.93 -14.68
N VAL A 173 12.59 -14.65 -13.70
CA VAL A 173 14.03 -14.88 -13.57
C VAL A 173 14.41 -16.13 -14.36
N LYS A 174 15.11 -15.93 -15.48
CA LYS A 174 15.61 -16.97 -16.40
C LYS A 174 16.91 -17.59 -15.86
N GLY A 175 16.88 -17.99 -14.59
CA GLY A 175 18.03 -18.41 -13.79
C GLY A 175 17.65 -18.64 -12.33
N GLY A 176 18.65 -18.72 -11.44
CA GLY A 176 18.43 -18.76 -10.00
C GLY A 176 18.13 -17.37 -9.40
N LEU A 177 17.66 -17.38 -8.15
CA LEU A 177 17.45 -16.17 -7.35
C LEU A 177 18.06 -16.35 -5.96
N ASN A 178 19.14 -15.62 -5.67
CA ASN A 178 19.78 -15.58 -4.36
C ASN A 178 19.13 -14.47 -3.51
N LEU A 179 18.68 -14.81 -2.30
CA LEU A 179 18.03 -13.86 -1.39
C LEU A 179 18.96 -13.42 -0.24
N ALA A 180 20.19 -13.92 -0.17
CA ALA A 180 21.17 -13.54 0.84
C ALA A 180 22.20 -12.53 0.29
N PRO A 181 22.72 -11.63 1.15
CA PRO A 181 23.81 -10.74 0.78
C PRO A 181 25.10 -11.53 0.54
N ASP A 182 26.09 -10.90 -0.09
CA ASP A 182 27.41 -11.52 -0.22
C ASP A 182 28.00 -11.85 1.18
N GLY A 183 28.54 -13.06 1.33
CA GLY A 183 29.04 -13.57 2.61
C GLY A 183 27.99 -14.14 3.57
N TYR A 184 26.70 -14.16 3.22
CA TYR A 184 25.61 -14.74 4.04
C TYR A 184 25.43 -14.08 5.42
N GLY A 185 25.55 -12.76 5.48
CA GLY A 185 25.18 -11.98 6.67
C GLY A 185 23.68 -12.07 7.00
N TRP A 186 23.27 -11.46 8.11
CA TRP A 186 21.87 -11.48 8.56
C TRP A 186 20.94 -10.83 7.53
N ALA A 187 19.74 -11.39 7.38
CA ALA A 187 18.70 -10.89 6.50
C ALA A 187 17.32 -11.33 7.02
N SER A 188 16.32 -10.44 6.96
CA SER A 188 14.97 -10.64 7.53
C SER A 188 13.89 -10.35 6.49
N GLY A 189 14.00 -11.01 5.34
CA GLY A 189 13.00 -10.98 4.27
C GLY A 189 11.73 -11.76 4.64
N GLY A 190 10.78 -11.90 3.73
CA GLY A 190 10.72 -11.30 2.41
C GLY A 190 9.50 -11.81 1.65
N TYR A 191 9.22 -11.21 0.50
CA TYR A 191 7.96 -11.42 -0.21
C TYR A 191 8.17 -11.58 -1.73
N ILE A 192 7.70 -12.71 -2.27
CA ILE A 192 7.60 -12.98 -3.70
C ILE A 192 6.14 -13.31 -4.06
N ALA A 193 5.63 -12.71 -5.15
CA ALA A 193 4.32 -13.09 -5.71
C ALA A 193 4.29 -13.03 -7.23
N ASP A 194 3.36 -13.77 -7.84
CA ASP A 194 3.08 -13.77 -9.29
C ASP A 194 4.34 -14.04 -10.16
N SER A 195 5.37 -14.71 -9.62
CA SER A 195 6.70 -14.74 -10.23
C SER A 195 7.10 -16.13 -10.71
N LYS A 196 7.93 -16.18 -11.76
CA LYS A 196 8.51 -17.39 -12.34
C LYS A 196 10.03 -17.34 -12.17
N ILE A 197 10.60 -18.27 -11.42
CA ILE A 197 12.05 -18.43 -11.25
C ILE A 197 12.43 -19.79 -11.83
N ASP A 198 13.11 -19.81 -12.98
CA ASP A 198 13.41 -21.04 -13.72
C ASP A 198 14.40 -21.96 -12.98
N GLY A 199 15.29 -21.37 -12.18
CA GLY A 199 16.28 -22.08 -11.39
C GLY A 199 15.85 -22.31 -9.94
N GLN A 200 16.86 -22.41 -9.07
CA GLN A 200 16.67 -22.50 -7.63
C GLN A 200 16.52 -21.10 -7.01
N VAL A 201 15.56 -20.94 -6.10
CA VAL A 201 15.57 -19.85 -5.13
C VAL A 201 16.43 -20.28 -3.92
N GLY A 202 17.45 -19.50 -3.59
CA GLY A 202 18.40 -19.77 -2.50
C GLY A 202 18.29 -18.73 -1.39
N PRO A 203 17.65 -19.04 -0.25
CA PRO A 203 17.51 -18.11 0.88
C PRO A 203 18.77 -17.98 1.73
N TYR A 204 19.53 -19.07 1.87
CA TYR A 204 20.74 -19.19 2.70
C TYR A 204 20.52 -18.70 4.15
N SER A 205 20.94 -17.48 4.47
CA SER A 205 20.87 -16.86 5.80
C SER A 205 19.55 -16.13 6.09
N GLN A 206 18.65 -16.01 5.12
CA GLN A 206 17.32 -15.42 5.31
C GLN A 206 16.54 -16.15 6.40
N GLN A 207 16.12 -15.43 7.43
CA GLN A 207 15.42 -15.96 8.60
C GLN A 207 14.08 -16.61 8.23
N GLN A 208 13.27 -15.90 7.44
CA GLN A 208 11.96 -16.34 6.97
C GLN A 208 11.70 -15.84 5.54
N TRP A 209 10.64 -16.35 4.91
CA TRP A 209 10.18 -15.87 3.61
C TRP A 209 8.74 -16.27 3.32
N TYR A 210 8.02 -15.44 2.56
CA TYR A 210 6.73 -15.77 1.97
C TYR A 210 6.78 -15.75 0.45
N THR A 211 6.29 -16.82 -0.18
CA THR A 211 6.09 -16.88 -1.64
C THR A 211 4.66 -17.31 -1.94
N ARG A 212 3.93 -16.57 -2.78
CA ARG A 212 2.61 -17.00 -3.26
C ARG A 212 2.46 -17.01 -4.77
N ASP A 213 1.53 -17.83 -5.26
CA ASP A 213 1.02 -17.82 -6.65
C ASP A 213 2.11 -17.71 -7.72
N SER A 214 3.14 -18.53 -7.57
CA SER A 214 4.42 -18.44 -8.29
C SER A 214 4.84 -19.81 -8.81
N THR A 215 5.81 -19.84 -9.73
CA THR A 215 6.42 -21.06 -10.25
C THR A 215 7.92 -21.00 -10.01
N ILE A 216 8.49 -21.96 -9.29
CA ILE A 216 9.92 -22.02 -9.00
C ILE A 216 10.52 -23.36 -9.45
N GLY A 217 11.75 -23.37 -9.95
CA GLY A 217 12.44 -24.61 -10.32
C GLY A 217 12.77 -25.48 -9.10
N SER A 218 13.24 -24.87 -8.01
CA SER A 218 13.34 -25.49 -6.68
C SER A 218 13.60 -24.45 -5.58
N TRP A 219 13.58 -24.89 -4.31
CA TRP A 219 13.90 -24.07 -3.14
C TRP A 219 15.09 -24.67 -2.37
N GLY A 220 16.05 -23.83 -1.96
CA GLY A 220 17.34 -24.27 -1.43
C GLY A 220 17.37 -24.75 0.02
N ASN A 221 16.86 -23.96 0.96
CA ASN A 221 16.86 -24.27 2.40
C ASN A 221 15.77 -23.49 3.17
N GLY A 222 15.51 -23.88 4.42
CA GLY A 222 14.74 -23.09 5.39
C GLY A 222 15.59 -22.74 6.60
N VAL A 223 15.27 -21.64 7.29
CA VAL A 223 15.95 -21.22 8.53
C VAL A 223 14.97 -21.26 9.70
N TRP A 224 13.97 -20.37 9.75
CA TRP A 224 12.93 -20.37 10.79
C TRP A 224 11.51 -20.59 10.25
N ASN A 225 11.14 -19.91 9.14
CA ASN A 225 9.80 -20.03 8.56
C ASN A 225 9.80 -19.72 7.05
N MET A 226 9.77 -20.73 6.18
CA MET A 226 9.52 -20.51 4.75
C MET A 226 8.11 -20.97 4.42
N THR A 227 7.22 -20.04 4.08
CA THR A 227 5.82 -20.31 3.79
C THR A 227 5.50 -20.13 2.30
N PHE A 228 4.73 -21.08 1.76
CA PHE A 228 4.31 -21.14 0.37
C PHE A 228 2.80 -21.33 0.27
N SER A 229 2.12 -20.61 -0.62
CA SER A 229 0.73 -20.90 -1.01
C SER A 229 0.53 -20.71 -2.51
N GLY A 230 -0.13 -21.65 -3.19
CA GLY A 230 -0.28 -21.57 -4.65
C GLY A 230 1.04 -21.67 -5.43
N VAL A 231 2.11 -22.23 -4.84
CA VAL A 231 3.44 -22.26 -5.48
C VAL A 231 3.69 -23.60 -6.18
N GLU A 232 3.93 -23.53 -7.49
CA GLU A 232 4.43 -24.65 -8.29
C GLU A 232 5.93 -24.83 -8.06
N GLY A 233 6.36 -26.05 -7.76
CA GLY A 233 7.77 -26.36 -7.45
C GLY A 233 8.23 -26.02 -6.02
N ALA A 234 7.32 -25.53 -5.16
CA ALA A 234 7.58 -25.44 -3.73
C ALA A 234 7.91 -26.82 -3.11
N PRO A 235 8.74 -26.86 -2.06
CA PRO A 235 8.96 -28.09 -1.30
C PRO A 235 7.65 -28.53 -0.62
N ALA A 236 7.49 -29.83 -0.42
CA ALA A 236 6.34 -30.36 0.32
C ALA A 236 6.37 -29.88 1.79
N GLN A 237 5.19 -29.76 2.39
CA GLN A 237 5.00 -29.47 3.82
C GLN A 237 5.90 -30.37 4.68
N SER A 238 6.80 -29.78 5.47
CA SER A 238 7.76 -30.54 6.29
C SER A 238 8.03 -29.95 7.68
N PHE A 239 7.39 -28.85 8.06
CA PHE A 239 7.49 -28.30 9.41
C PHE A 239 7.27 -29.41 10.47
N PRO A 240 8.15 -29.57 11.47
CA PRO A 240 9.14 -28.59 11.93
C PRO A 240 10.49 -28.55 11.18
N GLU A 241 10.94 -29.64 10.54
CA GLU A 241 12.32 -29.73 10.01
C GLU A 241 12.39 -30.44 8.65
N PRO A 242 12.79 -29.75 7.56
CA PRO A 242 13.01 -28.30 7.48
C PRO A 242 11.69 -27.51 7.69
N PRO A 243 11.75 -26.24 8.15
CA PRO A 243 10.57 -25.46 8.52
C PRO A 243 9.83 -24.89 7.29
N TYR A 244 9.27 -25.79 6.49
CA TYR A 244 8.44 -25.46 5.32
C TYR A 244 6.97 -25.61 5.65
N THR A 245 6.23 -24.52 5.45
CA THR A 245 4.76 -24.47 5.47
C THR A 245 4.27 -24.35 4.04
N THR A 246 3.55 -25.33 3.53
CA THR A 246 3.19 -25.40 2.10
C THR A 246 1.71 -25.69 1.91
N LEU A 247 0.99 -24.71 1.36
CA LEU A 247 -0.40 -24.82 0.93
C LEU A 247 -0.46 -24.97 -0.60
N ASP A 248 -1.36 -25.83 -1.10
CA ASP A 248 -1.47 -26.08 -2.54
C ASP A 248 -2.01 -24.86 -3.31
N THR A 249 -2.87 -24.06 -2.68
CA THR A 249 -3.49 -22.86 -3.24
C THR A 249 -3.40 -21.67 -2.27
N THR A 250 -3.47 -20.45 -2.81
CA THR A 250 -3.84 -19.26 -2.04
C THR A 250 -5.37 -19.11 -2.10
N PRO A 251 -6.11 -19.09 -0.96
CA PRO A 251 -7.58 -19.19 -0.98
C PRO A 251 -8.26 -18.11 -1.83
N VAL A 252 -7.81 -16.87 -1.70
CA VAL A 252 -8.15 -15.77 -2.61
C VAL A 252 -6.93 -14.87 -2.76
N SER A 253 -6.65 -14.42 -3.98
CA SER A 253 -5.65 -13.40 -4.25
C SER A 253 -6.09 -12.52 -5.42
N ARG A 254 -5.59 -11.30 -5.48
CA ARG A 254 -5.73 -10.40 -6.63
C ARG A 254 -4.35 -9.80 -6.84
N GLU A 255 -3.80 -9.89 -8.05
CA GLU A 255 -2.48 -9.31 -8.28
C GLU A 255 -2.55 -7.79 -8.23
N LYS A 256 -1.46 -7.17 -7.77
CA LYS A 256 -1.39 -5.73 -7.56
C LYS A 256 -1.59 -4.99 -8.88
N PRO A 257 -2.35 -3.89 -8.92
CA PRO A 257 -2.37 -3.01 -10.08
C PRO A 257 -0.97 -2.47 -10.41
N PHE A 258 -0.67 -2.32 -11.70
CA PHE A 258 0.63 -1.80 -12.17
C PHE A 258 0.49 -0.92 -13.41
N LEU A 259 1.39 0.05 -13.54
CA LEU A 259 1.48 0.93 -14.70
C LEU A 259 2.11 0.17 -15.88
N HIS A 260 1.51 0.27 -17.06
CA HIS A 260 2.06 -0.25 -18.31
C HIS A 260 1.80 0.72 -19.48
N LEU A 261 2.39 0.40 -20.62
CA LEU A 261 2.11 1.04 -21.90
C LEU A 261 1.21 0.15 -22.76
N ASP A 262 0.26 0.77 -23.45
CA ASP A 262 -0.44 0.22 -24.60
C ASP A 262 -0.05 1.05 -25.82
N GLY A 263 0.92 0.56 -26.60
CA GLY A 263 1.63 1.37 -27.59
C GLY A 263 2.45 2.48 -26.91
N ASN A 264 1.95 3.72 -26.97
CA ASN A 264 2.54 4.89 -26.31
C ASN A 264 1.67 5.42 -25.15
N ASP A 265 0.47 4.87 -24.96
CA ASP A 265 -0.49 5.38 -23.99
C ASP A 265 -0.27 4.69 -22.64
N TYR A 266 -0.10 5.48 -21.57
CA TYR A 266 -0.02 4.94 -20.21
C TYR A 266 -1.39 4.44 -19.76
N LYS A 267 -1.41 3.24 -19.19
CA LYS A 267 -2.57 2.62 -18.56
C LYS A 267 -2.17 1.93 -17.26
N VAL A 268 -3.10 1.77 -16.34
CA VAL A 268 -2.93 0.89 -15.17
C VAL A 268 -3.70 -0.39 -15.44
N PHE A 269 -2.99 -1.52 -15.47
CA PHE A 269 -3.65 -2.82 -15.51
C PHE A 269 -4.12 -3.19 -14.11
N VAL A 270 -5.38 -3.60 -14.00
CA VAL A 270 -6.06 -4.02 -12.78
C VAL A 270 -6.37 -5.51 -12.91
N PRO A 271 -5.55 -6.41 -12.33
CA PRO A 271 -5.73 -7.84 -12.42
C PRO A 271 -7.06 -8.31 -11.82
N ALA A 272 -7.68 -9.31 -12.46
CA ALA A 272 -8.86 -9.98 -11.93
C ALA A 272 -8.53 -10.78 -10.66
N LYS A 273 -9.49 -10.86 -9.74
CA LYS A 273 -9.40 -11.72 -8.55
C LYS A 273 -9.33 -13.20 -8.96
N ARG A 274 -8.47 -13.96 -8.30
CA ARG A 274 -8.36 -15.42 -8.38
C ARG A 274 -8.77 -16.04 -7.05
N THR A 275 -9.49 -17.15 -7.11
CA THR A 275 -9.82 -18.00 -5.96
C THR A 275 -9.11 -19.34 -6.14
N ASP A 276 -8.63 -19.93 -5.05
CA ASP A 276 -7.77 -21.13 -5.10
C ASP A 276 -6.59 -20.95 -6.07
N ALA A 277 -5.93 -19.80 -5.98
CA ALA A 277 -4.88 -19.40 -6.89
C ALA A 277 -3.66 -20.32 -6.76
N ARG A 278 -3.08 -20.68 -7.91
CA ARG A 278 -1.85 -21.45 -8.04
C ARG A 278 -1.13 -21.04 -9.33
N GLY A 279 0.20 -20.92 -9.25
CA GLY A 279 1.05 -20.47 -10.35
C GLY A 279 0.77 -19.01 -10.77
N VAL A 280 1.53 -18.54 -11.76
CA VAL A 280 1.50 -17.14 -12.19
C VAL A 280 0.23 -16.75 -12.98
N SER A 281 -0.26 -15.53 -12.77
CA SER A 281 -1.45 -14.95 -13.43
C SER A 281 -1.26 -14.69 -14.93
N TRP A 282 -0.01 -14.62 -15.40
CA TRP A 282 0.38 -14.23 -16.75
C TRP A 282 0.80 -15.41 -17.64
N ASN A 283 0.51 -16.65 -17.21
CA ASN A 283 0.63 -17.83 -18.08
C ASN A 283 -0.49 -17.81 -19.14
N GLY A 284 -0.23 -17.13 -20.26
CA GLY A 284 -1.23 -16.79 -21.27
C GLY A 284 -1.53 -15.29 -21.27
N THR A 285 -2.79 -14.89 -21.50
CA THR A 285 -3.22 -13.49 -21.41
C THR A 285 -3.73 -13.22 -20.00
N PRO A 286 -3.11 -12.30 -19.23
CA PRO A 286 -3.57 -11.98 -17.88
C PRO A 286 -5.00 -11.45 -17.93
N GLN A 287 -5.85 -11.91 -17.00
CA GLN A 287 -7.23 -11.47 -16.89
C GLN A 287 -7.30 -10.20 -16.03
N GLY A 288 -8.06 -9.20 -16.46
CA GLY A 288 -8.14 -7.88 -15.82
C GLY A 288 -8.57 -6.80 -16.81
N GLU A 289 -8.53 -5.55 -16.37
CA GLU A 289 -8.87 -4.35 -17.17
C GLU A 289 -7.69 -3.37 -17.21
N SER A 290 -7.49 -2.67 -18.33
CA SER A 290 -6.50 -1.59 -18.46
C SER A 290 -7.19 -0.23 -18.43
N ILE A 291 -7.13 0.45 -17.30
CA ILE A 291 -7.71 1.79 -17.11
C ILE A 291 -6.72 2.84 -17.66
N PRO A 292 -7.11 3.72 -18.59
CA PRO A 292 -6.20 4.72 -19.16
C PRO A 292 -5.84 5.82 -18.15
N LEU A 293 -4.64 6.38 -18.29
CA LEU A 293 -4.08 7.36 -17.33
C LEU A 293 -4.91 8.66 -17.25
N ASP A 294 -5.69 9.00 -18.28
CA ASP A 294 -6.63 10.14 -18.27
C ASP A 294 -7.81 9.96 -17.30
N GLN A 295 -8.00 8.76 -16.74
CA GLN A 295 -8.92 8.49 -15.62
C GLN A 295 -8.23 8.46 -14.25
N PHE A 296 -6.95 8.86 -14.15
CA PHE A 296 -6.22 9.00 -12.89
C PHE A 296 -5.85 10.46 -12.63
N TYR A 297 -6.10 10.96 -11.43
CA TYR A 297 -5.41 12.14 -10.93
C TYR A 297 -3.96 11.77 -10.60
N VAL A 298 -3.02 12.41 -11.29
CA VAL A 298 -1.57 12.20 -11.11
C VAL A 298 -1.08 13.10 -9.96
N VAL A 299 -1.06 12.54 -8.75
CA VAL A 299 -0.69 13.26 -7.53
C VAL A 299 0.81 13.58 -7.56
N LYS A 300 1.13 14.87 -7.36
CA LYS A 300 2.50 15.43 -7.34
C LYS A 300 2.67 16.36 -6.13
N PRO A 301 3.91 16.62 -5.68
CA PRO A 301 4.17 17.54 -4.56
C PRO A 301 3.46 18.89 -4.75
N GLY A 302 2.71 19.32 -3.73
CA GLY A 302 1.84 20.50 -3.78
C GLY A 302 0.34 20.19 -3.95
N ALA A 303 -0.04 18.95 -4.28
CA ALA A 303 -1.43 18.50 -4.17
C ALA A 303 -1.88 18.51 -2.69
N THR A 304 -3.11 18.99 -2.43
CA THR A 304 -3.72 18.95 -1.10
C THR A 304 -4.69 17.79 -0.96
N ALA A 305 -5.01 17.39 0.27
CA ALA A 305 -6.01 16.36 0.53
C ALA A 305 -7.38 16.70 -0.09
N GLN A 306 -7.81 17.97 0.00
CA GLN A 306 -9.07 18.43 -0.61
C GLN A 306 -9.08 18.22 -2.13
N THR A 307 -7.94 18.38 -2.81
CA THR A 307 -7.80 18.16 -4.26
C THR A 307 -7.83 16.67 -4.59
N ILE A 308 -7.17 15.83 -3.77
CA ILE A 308 -7.17 14.37 -3.90
C ILE A 308 -8.59 13.82 -3.69
N ASN A 309 -9.29 14.27 -2.64
CA ASN A 309 -10.66 13.88 -2.32
C ASN A 309 -11.62 14.31 -3.44
N ALA A 310 -11.52 15.56 -3.91
CA ALA A 310 -12.31 16.06 -5.03
C ALA A 310 -12.10 15.27 -6.33
N ALA A 311 -10.89 14.72 -6.57
CA ALA A 311 -10.63 13.85 -7.70
C ALA A 311 -11.39 12.50 -7.57
N VAL A 312 -11.42 11.92 -6.37
CA VAL A 312 -12.17 10.68 -6.10
C VAL A 312 -13.68 10.91 -6.26
N ASP A 313 -14.20 12.02 -5.75
CA ASP A 313 -15.62 12.41 -5.90
C ASP A 313 -16.01 12.64 -7.37
N GLN A 314 -15.09 13.18 -8.18
CA GLN A 314 -15.27 13.37 -9.63
C GLN A 314 -15.15 12.08 -10.46
N GLY A 315 -14.79 10.96 -9.83
CA GLY A 315 -14.68 9.65 -10.48
C GLY A 315 -13.28 9.26 -10.94
N LEU A 316 -12.25 10.06 -10.67
CA LEU A 316 -10.86 9.72 -11.01
C LEU A 316 -10.25 8.72 -10.00
N HIS A 317 -9.38 7.86 -10.49
CA HIS A 317 -8.46 7.07 -9.68
C HIS A 317 -7.26 7.92 -9.21
N LEU A 318 -6.40 7.37 -8.34
CA LEU A 318 -5.24 8.09 -7.82
C LEU A 318 -3.94 7.41 -8.24
N LEU A 319 -3.02 8.15 -8.85
CA LEU A 319 -1.64 7.72 -9.11
C LEU A 319 -0.68 8.65 -8.39
N PHE A 320 -0.12 8.18 -7.27
CA PHE A 320 0.87 8.92 -6.50
C PHE A 320 2.26 8.76 -7.13
N THR A 321 2.77 9.85 -7.70
CA THR A 321 4.14 9.90 -8.22
C THR A 321 5.16 9.84 -7.06
N PRO A 322 6.44 9.51 -7.30
CA PRO A 322 7.40 9.34 -6.23
C PRO A 322 7.66 10.67 -5.49
N GLY A 323 7.26 10.74 -4.22
CA GLY A 323 7.38 11.92 -3.38
C GLY A 323 6.91 11.67 -1.94
N VAL A 324 7.03 12.70 -1.11
CA VAL A 324 6.51 12.74 0.27
C VAL A 324 5.41 13.79 0.34
N TYR A 325 4.24 13.40 0.82
CA TYR A 325 2.99 14.15 0.77
C TYR A 325 2.48 14.44 2.18
N HIS A 326 2.48 15.70 2.60
CA HIS A 326 1.90 16.13 3.86
C HIS A 326 0.44 16.52 3.66
N LEU A 327 -0.46 16.03 4.52
CA LEU A 327 -1.91 16.19 4.42
C LEU A 327 -2.52 16.58 5.76
N ASP A 328 -3.44 17.55 5.75
CA ASP A 328 -4.08 18.12 6.95
C ASP A 328 -5.50 17.57 7.23
N GLU A 329 -6.02 16.73 6.35
CA GLU A 329 -7.23 15.92 6.48
C GLU A 329 -7.02 14.55 5.80
N PRO A 330 -7.86 13.53 6.07
CA PRO A 330 -7.71 12.21 5.45
C PRO A 330 -7.92 12.22 3.93
N ILE A 331 -7.23 11.31 3.23
CA ILE A 331 -7.66 10.87 1.91
C ILE A 331 -8.87 9.96 2.09
N GLU A 332 -10.03 10.39 1.61
CA GLU A 332 -11.29 9.63 1.68
C GLU A 332 -11.55 8.92 0.35
N ILE A 333 -11.65 7.59 0.39
CA ILE A 333 -11.92 6.75 -0.77
C ILE A 333 -13.28 6.08 -0.57
N ASN A 334 -14.33 6.84 -0.90
CA ASN A 334 -15.74 6.44 -0.75
C ASN A 334 -16.40 6.03 -2.09
N ARG A 335 -15.60 5.76 -3.13
CA ARG A 335 -16.07 5.28 -4.44
C ARG A 335 -15.55 3.87 -4.71
N ALA A 336 -16.49 2.97 -5.03
CA ALA A 336 -16.17 1.58 -5.39
C ALA A 336 -15.17 1.49 -6.55
N ASP A 337 -14.41 0.39 -6.56
CA ASP A 337 -13.35 0.07 -7.53
C ASP A 337 -12.20 1.09 -7.67
N THR A 338 -12.10 2.08 -6.78
CA THR A 338 -11.03 3.07 -6.82
C THR A 338 -9.65 2.45 -6.61
N VAL A 339 -8.82 2.50 -7.64
CA VAL A 339 -7.37 2.27 -7.55
C VAL A 339 -6.67 3.51 -6.97
N ALA A 340 -5.85 3.31 -5.95
CA ALA A 340 -4.88 4.26 -5.43
C ALA A 340 -3.48 3.63 -5.47
N LEU A 341 -2.73 3.91 -6.53
CA LEU A 341 -1.43 3.30 -6.83
C LEU A 341 -0.29 4.30 -6.55
N GLY A 342 0.69 3.90 -5.75
CA GLY A 342 1.94 4.62 -5.51
C GLY A 342 3.09 4.10 -6.35
N LEU A 343 3.92 5.03 -6.84
CA LEU A 343 5.18 4.76 -7.53
C LEU A 343 6.36 5.18 -6.65
N GLY A 344 7.49 4.46 -6.72
CA GLY A 344 8.73 4.86 -6.05
C GLY A 344 8.63 5.06 -4.54
N LEU A 345 7.81 4.25 -3.86
CA LEU A 345 7.54 4.34 -2.41
C LEU A 345 6.95 5.72 -2.02
N ALA A 346 5.99 6.20 -2.82
CA ALA A 346 5.19 7.38 -2.52
C ALA A 346 4.71 7.36 -1.05
N THR A 347 5.06 8.40 -0.31
CA THR A 347 4.94 8.46 1.15
C THR A 347 3.90 9.50 1.56
N ILE A 348 2.92 9.12 2.37
CA ILE A 348 1.90 10.03 2.92
C ILE A 348 2.19 10.25 4.41
N ILE A 349 2.24 11.50 4.84
CA ILE A 349 2.41 11.92 6.23
C ILE A 349 1.14 12.69 6.65
N PRO A 350 0.35 12.18 7.62
CA PRO A 350 -0.73 12.95 8.19
C PRO A 350 -0.18 13.99 9.18
N ASP A 351 -0.47 15.25 8.91
CA ASP A 351 -0.24 16.35 9.84
C ASP A 351 -1.35 16.41 10.89
N ASN A 352 -1.13 17.16 11.97
CA ASN A 352 -2.14 17.48 13.00
C ASN A 352 -2.80 16.29 13.73
N GLY A 353 -2.36 15.04 13.48
CA GLY A 353 -2.92 13.83 14.08
C GLY A 353 -4.17 13.28 13.36
N VAL A 354 -4.36 13.60 12.08
CA VAL A 354 -5.46 13.03 11.28
C VAL A 354 -5.16 11.59 10.84
N THR A 355 -6.21 10.83 10.49
CA THR A 355 -6.03 9.58 9.72
C THR A 355 -5.48 9.93 8.33
N ALA A 356 -4.50 9.20 7.81
CA ALA A 356 -3.94 9.47 6.49
C ALA A 356 -4.88 9.00 5.36
N ILE A 357 -5.47 7.80 5.51
CA ILE A 357 -6.37 7.20 4.52
C ILE A 357 -7.58 6.59 5.23
N LYS A 358 -8.79 6.95 4.78
CA LYS A 358 -10.05 6.31 5.13
C LYS A 358 -10.70 5.74 3.87
N VAL A 359 -10.97 4.44 3.85
CA VAL A 359 -11.78 3.79 2.81
C VAL A 359 -13.19 3.60 3.35
N GLY A 360 -14.20 3.93 2.54
CA GLY A 360 -15.60 3.70 2.89
C GLY A 360 -16.00 2.22 2.85
N ASP A 361 -17.24 1.91 3.22
CA ASP A 361 -17.81 0.55 3.13
C ASP A 361 -18.23 0.27 1.66
N VAL A 362 -17.22 0.09 0.79
CA VAL A 362 -17.39 -0.01 -0.67
C VAL A 362 -16.53 -1.12 -1.29
N ASP A 363 -17.09 -1.75 -2.33
CA ASP A 363 -16.43 -2.79 -3.10
C ASP A 363 -15.11 -2.32 -3.74
N GLY A 364 -14.13 -3.22 -3.77
CA GLY A 364 -13.11 -3.23 -4.80
C GLY A 364 -12.04 -2.14 -4.73
N VAL A 365 -11.92 -1.37 -3.64
CA VAL A 365 -10.85 -0.38 -3.52
C VAL A 365 -9.49 -1.08 -3.49
N LYS A 366 -8.50 -0.54 -4.21
CA LYS A 366 -7.18 -1.14 -4.36
C LYS A 366 -6.12 -0.13 -3.93
N LEU A 367 -5.68 -0.22 -2.68
CA LEU A 367 -4.55 0.55 -2.15
C LEU A 367 -3.26 -0.20 -2.46
N ALA A 368 -2.35 0.41 -3.23
CA ALA A 368 -1.18 -0.28 -3.77
C ALA A 368 0.10 0.56 -3.71
N GLY A 369 1.19 0.04 -3.14
CA GLY A 369 2.52 0.66 -3.24
C GLY A 369 2.71 1.98 -2.48
N LEU A 370 2.06 2.15 -1.32
CA LEU A 370 2.08 3.38 -0.51
C LEU A 370 2.80 3.16 0.82
N LEU A 371 3.62 4.12 1.25
CA LEU A 371 4.12 4.19 2.62
C LEU A 371 3.32 5.25 3.38
N VAL A 372 2.72 4.91 4.52
CA VAL A 372 2.15 5.90 5.46
C VAL A 372 3.13 6.08 6.61
N ASP A 373 3.64 7.29 6.77
CA ASP A 373 4.69 7.62 7.75
C ASP A 373 4.13 8.59 8.79
N ALA A 374 4.11 8.18 10.06
CA ALA A 374 3.36 8.88 11.10
C ALA A 374 3.93 10.28 11.39
N GLY A 375 3.07 11.30 11.37
CA GLY A 375 3.42 12.64 11.83
C GLY A 375 3.77 12.69 13.34
N PRO A 376 4.41 13.78 13.80
CA PRO A 376 4.83 13.93 15.20
C PRO A 376 3.67 14.12 16.19
N VAL A 377 2.50 14.53 15.69
CA VAL A 377 1.24 14.58 16.45
C VAL A 377 0.58 13.22 16.35
N ASN A 378 0.21 12.63 17.49
CA ASN A 378 -0.39 11.30 17.54
C ASN A 378 -1.70 11.24 16.74
N SER A 379 -1.72 10.42 15.70
CA SER A 379 -2.94 10.05 14.99
C SER A 379 -3.69 8.95 15.75
N GLU A 380 -5.02 8.97 15.80
CA GLU A 380 -5.76 7.87 16.45
C GLU A 380 -5.66 6.58 15.63
N THR A 381 -5.91 6.69 14.33
CA THR A 381 -5.64 5.69 13.29
C THR A 381 -4.76 6.30 12.20
N LEU A 382 -3.93 5.52 11.49
CA LEU A 382 -3.25 6.00 10.27
C LEU A 382 -3.99 5.55 9.00
N ILE A 383 -4.46 4.31 8.97
CA ILE A 383 -5.28 3.74 7.89
C ILE A 383 -6.52 3.10 8.48
N GLU A 384 -7.68 3.40 7.92
CA GLU A 384 -8.97 2.79 8.26
C GLU A 384 -9.63 2.24 6.99
N VAL A 385 -9.97 0.95 7.00
CA VAL A 385 -10.59 0.23 5.87
C VAL A 385 -12.01 -0.15 6.25
N GLY A 386 -12.99 0.59 5.72
CA GLY A 386 -14.37 0.58 6.21
C GLY A 386 -14.52 1.41 7.48
N PRO A 387 -15.67 2.07 7.72
CA PRO A 387 -15.94 2.76 8.97
C PRO A 387 -16.16 1.79 10.14
N ASP A 388 -16.04 2.28 11.38
CA ASP A 388 -16.46 1.50 12.56
C ASP A 388 -17.93 1.06 12.45
N GLY A 389 -18.18 -0.24 12.64
CA GLY A 389 -19.50 -0.85 12.44
C GLY A 389 -19.86 -1.18 10.98
N ALA A 390 -18.88 -1.17 10.06
CA ALA A 390 -18.98 -1.83 8.76
C ALA A 390 -19.56 -3.26 8.89
N SER A 391 -20.35 -3.67 7.89
CA SER A 391 -21.02 -4.98 7.85
C SER A 391 -21.49 -5.37 6.44
N GLY A 392 -20.84 -4.82 5.42
CA GLY A 392 -21.04 -5.20 4.03
C GLY A 392 -20.22 -6.43 3.65
N ASP A 393 -20.88 -7.45 3.10
CA ASP A 393 -20.22 -8.56 2.39
C ASP A 393 -19.60 -8.03 1.09
N HIS A 394 -18.28 -8.11 0.98
CA HIS A 394 -17.51 -7.68 -0.19
C HIS A 394 -16.86 -8.87 -0.92
N SER A 395 -17.22 -10.10 -0.58
CA SER A 395 -16.57 -11.35 -1.02
C SER A 395 -16.44 -11.47 -2.54
N ALA A 396 -17.37 -10.89 -3.30
CA ALA A 396 -17.34 -10.83 -4.76
C ALA A 396 -16.19 -9.94 -5.29
N ASN A 397 -16.02 -8.75 -4.72
CA ASN A 397 -15.03 -7.75 -5.12
C ASN A 397 -14.43 -7.06 -3.88
N PRO A 398 -13.57 -7.73 -3.11
CA PRO A 398 -13.09 -7.19 -1.83
C PRO A 398 -12.18 -5.99 -2.04
N THR A 399 -12.09 -5.14 -1.03
CA THR A 399 -11.04 -4.12 -0.94
C THR A 399 -9.69 -4.78 -0.62
N SER A 400 -8.58 -4.23 -1.13
CA SER A 400 -7.25 -4.80 -0.91
C SER A 400 -6.15 -3.78 -0.64
N LEU A 401 -5.25 -4.13 0.27
CA LEU A 401 -4.03 -3.41 0.64
C LEU A 401 -2.83 -4.23 0.17
N GLN A 402 -2.01 -3.68 -0.75
CA GLN A 402 -0.93 -4.42 -1.39
C GLN A 402 0.35 -3.61 -1.49
N ASP A 403 1.44 -4.06 -0.87
CA ASP A 403 2.65 -3.24 -0.69
C ASP A 403 2.32 -1.90 -0.02
N VAL A 404 1.36 -1.94 0.92
CA VAL A 404 1.03 -0.81 1.78
C VAL A 404 1.82 -0.97 3.06
N PHE A 405 2.68 0.01 3.34
CA PHE A 405 3.61 -0.01 4.47
C PHE A 405 3.28 1.09 5.45
N VAL A 406 3.58 0.89 6.74
CA VAL A 406 3.42 1.91 7.77
C VAL A 406 4.71 2.05 8.57
N ARG A 407 5.13 3.29 8.80
CA ARG A 407 6.26 3.63 9.68
C ARG A 407 5.81 4.56 10.81
N ILE A 408 6.32 4.31 12.01
CA ILE A 408 6.13 5.20 13.17
C ILE A 408 7.51 5.55 13.76
N GLY A 409 8.07 6.68 13.33
CA GLY A 409 9.37 7.21 13.77
C GLY A 409 10.55 6.87 12.85
N GLY A 410 11.78 7.10 13.31
CA GLY A 410 13.03 6.80 12.59
C GLY A 410 13.50 7.95 11.67
N ALA A 411 12.57 8.62 10.99
CA ALA A 411 12.82 9.86 10.24
C ALA A 411 12.59 11.14 11.10
N GLY A 412 12.63 11.01 12.42
CA GLY A 412 12.08 11.97 13.38
C GLY A 412 10.99 11.31 14.24
N PRO A 413 10.40 12.03 15.22
CA PRO A 413 9.34 11.47 16.04
C PRO A 413 8.05 11.35 15.23
N GLY A 414 7.44 10.16 15.25
CA GLY A 414 6.11 9.89 14.69
C GLY A 414 5.27 9.13 15.70
N LYS A 415 3.93 9.32 15.71
CA LYS A 415 3.04 8.63 16.67
C LYS A 415 1.69 8.25 16.08
N ALA A 416 1.21 7.07 16.45
CA ALA A 416 -0.16 6.62 16.17
C ALA A 416 -0.67 5.75 17.33
N THR A 417 -1.97 5.77 17.63
CA THR A 417 -2.54 4.89 18.67
C THR A 417 -2.75 3.48 18.12
N THR A 418 -3.40 3.37 16.97
CA THR A 418 -3.47 2.15 16.13
C THR A 418 -2.98 2.48 14.72
N SER A 419 -2.23 1.60 14.08
CA SER A 419 -1.69 1.90 12.74
C SER A 419 -2.71 1.62 11.64
N ILE A 420 -3.19 0.38 11.55
CA ILE A 420 -4.21 -0.03 10.57
C ILE A 420 -5.42 -0.61 11.31
N VAL A 421 -6.61 -0.13 10.98
CA VAL A 421 -7.88 -0.75 11.39
C VAL A 421 -8.59 -1.27 10.13
N VAL A 422 -8.99 -2.55 10.14
CA VAL A 422 -9.73 -3.18 9.06
C VAL A 422 -11.11 -3.56 9.58
N ASN A 423 -12.12 -2.74 9.25
CA ASN A 423 -13.52 -2.94 9.62
C ASN A 423 -14.32 -3.64 8.53
N SER A 424 -14.08 -3.36 7.24
CA SER A 424 -14.81 -4.02 6.14
C SER A 424 -14.43 -5.49 5.99
N ASP A 425 -15.47 -6.32 5.83
CA ASP A 425 -15.37 -7.76 5.65
C ASP A 425 -14.65 -8.11 4.32
N ASP A 426 -14.18 -9.36 4.20
CA ASP A 426 -13.48 -9.93 3.03
C ASP A 426 -12.18 -9.23 2.59
N THR A 427 -11.73 -8.18 3.29
CA THR A 427 -10.55 -7.38 2.93
C THR A 427 -9.32 -8.27 2.74
N ILE A 428 -8.56 -8.01 1.66
CA ILE A 428 -7.30 -8.73 1.37
C ILE A 428 -6.10 -7.85 1.73
N ILE A 429 -5.32 -8.27 2.73
CA ILE A 429 -4.05 -7.65 3.12
C ILE A 429 -2.91 -8.49 2.52
N ASP A 430 -2.41 -8.12 1.35
CA ASP A 430 -1.43 -8.90 0.59
C ASP A 430 -0.08 -8.20 0.47
N HIS A 431 0.84 -8.55 1.37
CA HIS A 431 2.06 -7.82 1.73
C HIS A 431 1.79 -6.47 2.40
N THR A 432 1.95 -6.44 3.72
CA THR A 432 2.09 -5.21 4.49
C THR A 432 3.23 -5.35 5.48
N TRP A 433 3.92 -4.23 5.73
CA TRP A 433 4.87 -4.09 6.83
C TRP A 433 4.44 -2.89 7.67
N VAL A 434 4.10 -3.14 8.93
CA VAL A 434 3.62 -2.13 9.87
C VAL A 434 4.63 -2.07 11.01
N TRP A 435 5.46 -1.02 11.00
CA TRP A 435 6.71 -0.98 11.78
C TRP A 435 6.76 0.25 12.67
N ARG A 436 6.72 0.03 13.98
CA ARG A 436 7.13 1.05 14.94
C ARG A 436 8.65 1.06 15.00
N ALA A 437 9.28 2.18 14.65
CA ALA A 437 10.73 2.22 14.46
C ALA A 437 11.53 1.80 15.71
N ASP A 438 12.48 0.88 15.55
CA ASP A 438 13.47 0.47 16.56
C ASP A 438 14.79 1.27 16.48
N HIS A 439 15.06 1.89 15.32
CA HIS A 439 16.26 2.68 15.05
C HIS A 439 15.98 3.92 14.18
N GLY A 440 16.96 4.83 14.13
CA GLY A 440 16.84 6.15 13.52
C GLY A 440 16.56 7.26 14.53
N GLU A 441 16.23 8.45 14.04
CA GLU A 441 15.91 9.61 14.87
C GLU A 441 14.47 9.56 15.41
N GLY A 442 14.26 10.14 16.60
CA GLY A 442 12.93 10.20 17.22
C GLY A 442 12.40 8.88 17.78
N VAL A 443 13.24 7.86 17.94
CA VAL A 443 12.87 6.56 18.52
C VAL A 443 12.96 6.56 20.05
N GLY A 444 12.05 5.83 20.70
CA GLY A 444 12.06 5.58 22.14
C GLY A 444 10.67 5.21 22.66
N TRP A 445 10.58 4.58 23.84
CA TRP A 445 9.34 4.02 24.40
C TRP A 445 8.15 5.00 24.38
N GLU A 446 8.39 6.27 24.74
CA GLU A 446 7.41 7.36 24.64
C GLU A 446 7.66 8.31 23.45
N THR A 447 8.81 8.24 22.76
CA THR A 447 9.18 9.18 21.69
C THR A 447 8.41 8.89 20.40
N ASN A 448 8.43 7.63 19.96
CA ASN A 448 7.65 7.11 18.84
C ASN A 448 6.63 6.07 19.32
N ARG A 449 5.96 6.36 20.44
CA ARG A 449 4.97 5.44 21.00
C ARG A 449 3.88 5.10 19.99
N ALA A 450 3.64 3.81 19.79
CA ALA A 450 2.46 3.29 19.13
C ALA A 450 1.97 2.05 19.85
N ASP A 451 0.72 2.09 20.32
CA ASP A 451 0.18 1.04 21.19
C ASP A 451 -0.21 -0.21 20.38
N TYR A 452 -0.78 -0.05 19.18
CA TYR A 452 -1.30 -1.15 18.37
C TYR A 452 -0.89 -1.06 16.89
N GLY A 453 -0.52 -2.20 16.30
CA GLY A 453 -0.17 -2.29 14.88
C GLY A 453 -1.42 -2.41 14.01
N VAL A 454 -1.89 -3.64 13.81
CA VAL A 454 -3.07 -3.96 13.00
C VAL A 454 -4.21 -4.47 13.89
N HIS A 455 -5.38 -3.83 13.81
CA HIS A 455 -6.61 -4.34 14.40
C HIS A 455 -7.59 -4.76 13.31
N VAL A 456 -7.74 -6.07 13.10
CA VAL A 456 -8.74 -6.64 12.20
C VAL A 456 -10.04 -6.88 12.96
N LYS A 457 -11.12 -6.26 12.48
CA LYS A 457 -12.46 -6.30 13.09
C LYS A 457 -13.52 -6.84 12.13
N GLY A 458 -13.34 -6.67 10.81
CA GLY A 458 -14.18 -7.30 9.80
C GLY A 458 -14.00 -8.81 9.74
N ASP A 459 -15.04 -9.49 9.31
CA ASP A 459 -15.14 -10.93 9.13
C ASP A 459 -14.49 -11.36 7.80
N ASP A 460 -14.12 -12.64 7.68
CA ASP A 460 -13.60 -13.29 6.46
C ASP A 460 -12.28 -12.74 5.86
N VAL A 461 -11.73 -11.66 6.43
CA VAL A 461 -10.47 -10.99 6.07
C VAL A 461 -9.31 -12.00 5.90
N LEU A 462 -8.51 -11.79 4.85
CA LEU A 462 -7.33 -12.61 4.55
C LEU A 462 -6.06 -11.75 4.56
N ALA A 463 -5.09 -12.15 5.37
CA ALA A 463 -3.73 -11.62 5.33
C ALA A 463 -2.76 -12.63 4.69
N THR A 464 -2.01 -12.21 3.68
CA THR A 464 -0.99 -13.00 2.97
C THR A 464 0.35 -12.27 2.97
N GLY A 465 1.30 -12.70 3.79
CA GLY A 465 2.57 -12.01 4.00
C GLY A 465 2.44 -10.81 4.94
N LEU A 466 2.06 -11.05 6.20
CA LEU A 466 1.88 -10.03 7.23
C LEU A 466 3.16 -9.85 8.06
N PHE A 467 3.72 -8.64 8.11
CA PHE A 467 4.89 -8.28 8.91
C PHE A 467 4.51 -7.14 9.85
N VAL A 468 4.56 -7.32 11.18
CA VAL A 468 4.17 -6.26 12.14
C VAL A 468 5.06 -6.30 13.38
N GLU A 469 5.69 -5.18 13.73
CA GLU A 469 6.84 -5.19 14.64
C GLU A 469 6.86 -4.03 15.66
N HIS A 470 7.37 -4.37 16.85
CA HIS A 470 7.82 -3.48 17.91
C HIS A 470 6.76 -2.59 18.58
N PHE A 471 5.46 -2.92 18.50
CA PHE A 471 4.42 -2.11 19.13
C PHE A 471 4.48 -2.15 20.66
N ASN A 472 4.02 -1.09 21.31
CA ASN A 472 4.06 -1.00 22.78
C ASN A 472 3.08 -1.98 23.46
N LYS A 473 2.12 -2.57 22.73
CA LYS A 473 1.19 -3.60 23.23
C LYS A 473 0.99 -4.77 22.25
N TYR A 474 -0.03 -4.72 21.39
CA TYR A 474 -0.35 -5.80 20.45
C TYR A 474 -0.03 -5.34 19.03
N ASP A 475 0.96 -6.00 18.43
CA ASP A 475 1.31 -5.84 17.02
C ASP A 475 0.13 -6.20 16.13
N VAL A 476 -0.52 -7.34 16.39
CA VAL A 476 -1.77 -7.74 15.72
C VAL A 476 -2.83 -8.11 16.74
N GLN A 477 -4.02 -7.54 16.60
CA GLN A 477 -5.24 -7.98 17.26
C GLN A 477 -6.28 -8.36 16.20
N TRP A 478 -6.82 -9.57 16.30
CA TRP A 478 -7.94 -10.03 15.46
C TRP A 478 -9.20 -10.10 16.33
N SER A 479 -10.33 -9.65 15.80
CA SER A 479 -11.61 -9.56 16.52
C SER A 479 -12.82 -9.90 15.65
N GLY A 480 -12.69 -9.88 14.32
CA GLY A 480 -13.67 -10.47 13.39
C GLY A 480 -13.53 -12.00 13.28
N GLU A 481 -14.58 -12.63 12.78
CA GLU A 481 -14.74 -14.08 12.60
C GLU A 481 -14.12 -14.56 11.27
N ASN A 482 -13.88 -15.88 11.16
CA ASN A 482 -13.34 -16.58 9.98
C ASN A 482 -12.05 -16.02 9.34
N GLY A 483 -11.35 -15.13 10.05
CA GLY A 483 -10.10 -14.52 9.60
C GLY A 483 -8.98 -15.53 9.33
N ARG A 484 -8.16 -15.25 8.31
CA ARG A 484 -7.06 -16.13 7.89
C ARG A 484 -5.76 -15.34 7.73
N THR A 485 -4.66 -15.89 8.25
CA THR A 485 -3.30 -15.39 8.02
C THR A 485 -2.44 -16.51 7.44
N ILE A 486 -1.85 -16.26 6.27
CA ILE A 486 -0.82 -17.12 5.67
C ILE A 486 0.49 -16.33 5.69
N PHE A 487 1.45 -16.86 6.44
CA PHE A 487 2.68 -16.18 6.88
C PHE A 487 2.45 -14.97 7.81
N PHE A 488 3.13 -14.99 8.95
CA PHE A 488 3.25 -13.87 9.87
C PHE A 488 4.70 -13.76 10.38
N GLN A 489 5.19 -12.53 10.54
CA GLN A 489 6.47 -12.21 11.16
C GLN A 489 6.30 -10.99 12.10
N ASN A 490 7.00 -11.03 13.24
CA ASN A 490 6.93 -10.06 14.33
C ASN A 490 8.21 -10.12 15.20
N GLU A 491 8.53 -9.00 15.86
CA GLU A 491 9.63 -8.81 16.83
C GLU A 491 9.24 -7.87 17.98
#